data_AF-A0A450YG14-F1
#
_entry.id   AF-A0A450YG14-F1
#
_cell.length_a   1.000
_cell.length_b   1.000
_cell.length_c   1.000
_cell.angle_alpha   90.00
_cell.angle_beta   90.00
_cell.angle_gamma   90.00
#
_symmetry.space_group_name_H-M   'P 1'
#
loop_
_entity.id
_entity.type
_entity.pdbx_description
1 polymer ?
#
loop_
_entity_poly.entity_id
_entity_poly.type
_entity_poly.pdbx_seq_one_letter_code
_entity_poly.pdbx_strand_id
1 'polypeptide(L)'
;MTERSLIHVPDMAVLSQRNAEEIKTDHHRRWGEAAEGVVLPICTATGVPFENKFTSQQGIRYKGKAEQFYLGDVVAEFARLGLDIYLTLDPTLHFIKSEQLHIIDISGDSSSQACFSKKRTKQLLAELAKKALEIATEGCKETGAETAGVAIDLTGIFPMGATNERIELACFCSECREYFSTHRHGEKQLVEHFETFPNPWNMALKDAGSGVGQIEELEWDISPERIIGLSKLKGFESFEEREEDSHEQAAVLIEYLRARHEQVTQTVKNIFTDMELNGKKRILITEGFHYDWTSGTFLMKLDDEKICDELWFNPTANDFDIRNVQYRSFLWRRSTYFLNAFFQMLGQSQDRYMRTYTGLARHTVGEVKNLLELRMRQVLSASITERLDVELLPDINEESEVGRIGFVSPCISEKICTSLVGMAEVPDGISEDQGSDNTEEMLRKLMGLMGSNS
;
A
#
# COMPACT_ATOMS: atom_id res chain seq x y z
N MET A 1 17.54 13.91 -24.15
CA MET A 1 17.33 12.74 -23.29
C MET A 1 15.93 12.91 -22.73
N THR A 2 15.03 11.97 -23.03
CA THR A 2 13.60 12.14 -22.69
C THR A 2 13.32 11.21 -21.52
N GLU A 3 13.04 11.78 -20.35
CA GLU A 3 12.72 10.96 -19.18
C GLU A 3 11.44 10.17 -19.46
N ARG A 4 11.50 8.85 -19.29
CA ARG A 4 10.31 8.00 -19.36
C ARG A 4 9.46 8.31 -18.12
N SER A 5 8.53 9.25 -18.25
CA SER A 5 7.73 9.73 -17.12
C SER A 5 6.34 9.11 -17.12
N LEU A 6 5.90 8.63 -15.96
CA LEU A 6 4.56 8.07 -15.76
C LEU A 6 3.72 8.94 -14.83
N ILE A 7 2.45 9.11 -15.18
CA ILE A 7 1.46 9.77 -14.33
C ILE A 7 0.80 8.71 -13.46
N HIS A 8 0.93 8.80 -12.13
CA HIS A 8 0.24 7.88 -11.24
C HIS A 8 -1.07 8.47 -10.73
N VAL A 9 -2.19 7.81 -11.01
CA VAL A 9 -3.50 8.13 -10.42
C VAL A 9 -3.61 7.32 -9.12
N PRO A 10 -3.50 7.94 -7.92
CA PRO A 10 -3.50 7.18 -6.67
C PRO A 10 -4.87 6.56 -6.34
N ASP A 11 -5.96 7.21 -6.75
CA ASP A 11 -7.32 6.70 -6.61
C ASP A 11 -8.21 7.33 -7.69
N MET A 12 -9.23 6.59 -8.16
CA MET A 12 -10.15 7.08 -9.19
C MET A 12 -10.96 8.31 -8.76
N ALA A 13 -11.07 8.60 -7.46
CA ALA A 13 -11.68 9.82 -6.93
C ALA A 13 -11.01 11.10 -7.46
N VAL A 14 -9.72 11.04 -7.84
CA VAL A 14 -9.02 12.16 -8.49
C VAL A 14 -9.73 12.61 -9.77
N LEU A 15 -10.33 11.66 -10.50
CA LEU A 15 -11.01 11.91 -11.78
C LEU A 15 -12.31 12.72 -11.63
N SER A 16 -12.83 12.84 -10.41
CA SER A 16 -13.93 13.75 -10.10
C SER A 16 -13.51 15.24 -10.15
N GLN A 17 -12.21 15.51 -10.04
CA GLN A 17 -11.62 16.84 -9.94
C GLN A 17 -10.84 17.24 -11.20
N ARG A 18 -10.32 16.27 -11.95
CA ARG A 18 -9.54 16.47 -13.17
C ARG A 18 -9.83 15.38 -14.19
N ASN A 19 -10.01 15.74 -15.45
CA ASN A 19 -10.10 14.77 -16.54
C ASN A 19 -8.70 14.38 -17.07
N ALA A 20 -8.65 13.42 -18.00
CA ALA A 20 -7.39 12.88 -18.54
C ALA A 20 -6.53 13.95 -19.24
N GLU A 21 -7.14 14.84 -20.03
CA GLU A 21 -6.43 15.93 -20.73
C GLU A 21 -5.80 16.93 -19.75
N GLU A 22 -6.55 17.33 -18.72
CA GLU A 22 -6.06 18.22 -17.67
C GLU A 22 -4.92 17.57 -16.90
N ILE A 23 -5.03 16.28 -16.56
CA ILE A 23 -3.97 15.51 -15.87
C ILE A 23 -2.69 15.46 -16.71
N LYS A 24 -2.79 15.12 -18.00
CA LYS A 24 -1.64 15.09 -18.93
C LYS A 24 -0.99 16.45 -19.06
N THR A 25 -1.79 17.51 -19.19
CA THR A 25 -1.31 18.89 -19.32
C THR A 25 -0.65 19.38 -18.03
N ASP A 26 -1.25 19.09 -16.87
CA ASP A 26 -0.71 19.46 -15.57
C ASP A 26 0.64 18.77 -15.31
N HIS A 27 0.80 17.50 -15.71
CA HIS A 27 2.07 16.77 -15.66
C HIS A 27 3.15 17.45 -16.50
N HIS A 28 2.87 17.71 -17.78
CA HIS A 28 3.83 18.37 -18.67
C HIS A 28 4.22 19.75 -18.17
N ARG A 29 3.26 20.54 -17.67
CA ARG A 29 3.54 21.86 -17.09
C ARG A 29 4.45 21.77 -15.86
N ARG A 30 4.26 20.77 -15.01
CA ARG A 30 5.02 20.62 -13.75
C ARG A 30 6.44 20.16 -14.01
N TRP A 31 6.62 19.15 -14.85
CA TRP A 31 7.92 18.49 -15.02
C TRP A 31 8.69 18.95 -16.25
N GLY A 32 8.02 19.59 -17.22
CA GLY A 32 8.61 19.93 -18.51
C GLY A 32 8.76 18.74 -19.46
N GLU A 33 8.38 17.54 -19.03
CA GLU A 33 8.49 16.28 -19.77
C GLU A 33 7.11 15.80 -20.21
N ALA A 34 7.00 15.15 -21.37
CA ALA A 34 5.78 14.48 -21.77
C ALA A 34 5.69 13.13 -21.05
N ALA A 35 4.49 12.80 -20.54
CA ALA A 35 4.25 11.46 -20.01
C ALA A 35 4.17 10.43 -21.15
N GLU A 36 4.78 9.27 -20.95
CA GLU A 36 4.63 8.12 -21.86
C GLU A 36 3.41 7.27 -21.51
N GLY A 37 2.98 7.30 -20.24
CA GLY A 37 1.90 6.47 -19.75
C GLY A 37 1.24 6.98 -18.49
N VAL A 38 0.13 6.35 -18.16
CA VAL A 38 -0.64 6.56 -16.94
C VAL A 38 -0.73 5.25 -16.17
N VAL A 39 -0.63 5.35 -14.85
CA VAL A 39 -0.81 4.25 -13.91
C VAL A 39 -2.19 4.40 -13.26
N LEU A 40 -3.07 3.42 -13.50
CA LEU A 40 -4.46 3.43 -13.04
C LEU A 40 -4.71 2.33 -12.01
N PRO A 41 -5.41 2.63 -10.90
CA PRO A 41 -5.68 1.65 -9.86
C PRO A 41 -6.75 0.65 -10.29
N ILE A 42 -6.43 -0.64 -10.16
CA ILE A 42 -7.38 -1.76 -10.36
C ILE A 42 -8.46 -1.71 -9.28
N CYS A 43 -8.08 -1.36 -8.06
CA CYS A 43 -8.95 -1.24 -6.91
C CYS A 43 -8.85 0.18 -6.35
N THR A 44 -9.99 0.77 -6.02
CA THR A 44 -10.05 2.05 -5.29
C THR A 44 -10.20 1.78 -3.80
N ALA A 45 -10.03 2.81 -2.97
CA ALA A 45 -10.30 2.73 -1.53
C ALA A 45 -11.74 2.30 -1.20
N THR A 46 -12.68 2.42 -2.16
CA THR A 46 -14.10 2.13 -2.00
C THR A 46 -14.58 0.87 -2.74
N GLY A 47 -13.76 0.27 -3.60
CA GLY A 47 -14.13 -0.96 -4.30
C GLY A 47 -13.47 -1.14 -5.66
N VAL A 48 -14.14 -1.87 -6.55
CA VAL A 48 -13.60 -2.25 -7.86
C VAL A 48 -14.41 -1.56 -8.97
N PRO A 49 -13.79 -0.77 -9.87
CA PRO A 49 -14.49 0.02 -10.87
C PRO A 49 -14.85 -0.77 -12.14
N PHE A 50 -15.13 -2.06 -12.01
CA PHE A 50 -15.59 -2.93 -13.10
C PHE A 50 -16.39 -4.13 -12.57
N GLU A 51 -17.22 -4.72 -13.43
CA GLU A 51 -17.98 -5.93 -13.11
C GLU A 51 -17.05 -7.10 -12.79
N ASN A 52 -17.30 -7.75 -11.65
CA ASN A 52 -16.54 -8.90 -11.18
C ASN A 52 -17.43 -9.79 -10.31
N LYS A 53 -16.94 -10.98 -9.96
CA LYS A 53 -17.71 -11.98 -9.21
C LYS A 53 -17.68 -11.82 -7.69
N PHE A 54 -16.95 -10.84 -7.17
CA PHE A 54 -16.64 -10.73 -5.74
C PHE A 54 -17.33 -9.54 -5.06
N THR A 55 -17.41 -8.41 -5.76
CA THR A 55 -18.02 -7.18 -5.25
C THR A 55 -18.92 -6.57 -6.30
N SER A 56 -19.85 -5.72 -5.87
CA SER A 56 -20.52 -4.82 -6.80
C SER A 56 -19.51 -3.87 -7.43
N GLN A 57 -19.69 -3.63 -8.73
CA GLN A 57 -18.95 -2.62 -9.48
C GLN A 57 -19.20 -1.23 -8.89
N GLN A 58 -18.14 -0.44 -8.73
CA GLN A 58 -18.21 0.93 -8.26
C GLN A 58 -18.10 1.92 -9.41
N GLY A 59 -19.05 2.84 -9.52
CA GLY A 59 -19.01 3.91 -10.51
C GLY A 59 -17.98 4.98 -10.16
N ILE A 60 -17.29 5.50 -11.17
CA ILE A 60 -16.35 6.61 -11.06
C ILE A 60 -17.08 7.89 -11.45
N ARG A 61 -17.07 8.89 -10.56
CA ARG A 61 -17.51 10.24 -10.91
C ARG A 61 -16.42 10.91 -11.74
N TYR A 62 -16.69 11.18 -13.01
CA TYR A 62 -15.73 11.78 -13.93
C TYR A 62 -16.05 13.26 -14.19
N LYS A 63 -15.04 14.13 -14.11
CA LYS A 63 -15.24 15.57 -14.27
C LYS A 63 -15.80 15.93 -15.64
N GLY A 64 -16.87 16.73 -15.65
CA GLY A 64 -17.52 17.20 -16.87
C GLY A 64 -18.44 16.16 -17.52
N LYS A 65 -18.67 15.01 -16.87
CA LYS A 65 -19.58 13.96 -17.33
C LYS A 65 -20.67 13.75 -16.27
N ALA A 66 -21.90 13.57 -16.72
CA ALA A 66 -23.04 13.28 -15.84
C ALA A 66 -23.16 11.78 -15.56
N GLU A 67 -22.72 10.94 -16.50
CA GLU A 67 -22.76 9.48 -16.40
C GLU A 67 -21.59 8.96 -15.56
N GLN A 68 -21.80 7.80 -14.93
CA GLN A 68 -20.74 7.09 -14.22
C GLN A 68 -19.78 6.46 -15.23
N PHE A 69 -18.49 6.61 -14.96
CA PHE A 69 -17.43 5.97 -15.71
C PHE A 69 -17.01 4.69 -14.99
N TYR A 70 -16.45 3.75 -15.74
CA TYR A 70 -15.82 2.56 -15.21
C TYR A 70 -14.39 2.45 -15.73
N LEU A 71 -13.65 1.43 -15.30
CA LEU A 71 -12.24 1.29 -15.66
C LEU A 71 -12.03 1.34 -17.18
N GLY A 72 -12.87 0.67 -17.97
CA GLY A 72 -12.75 0.67 -19.43
C GLY A 72 -12.90 2.05 -20.07
N ASP A 73 -13.84 2.86 -19.56
CA ASP A 73 -14.03 4.24 -20.04
C ASP A 73 -12.82 5.11 -19.73
N VAL A 74 -12.29 4.99 -18.51
CA VAL A 74 -11.10 5.73 -18.08
C VAL A 74 -9.87 5.34 -18.90
N VAL A 75 -9.65 4.03 -19.09
CA VAL A 75 -8.58 3.50 -19.95
C VAL A 75 -8.69 4.11 -21.35
N ALA A 76 -9.87 4.06 -21.96
CA ALA A 76 -10.07 4.57 -23.31
C ALA A 76 -9.78 6.08 -23.43
N GLU A 77 -10.14 6.89 -22.43
CA GLU A 77 -9.83 8.32 -22.43
C GLU A 77 -8.32 8.59 -22.41
N PHE A 78 -7.56 7.91 -21.54
CA PHE A 78 -6.10 8.08 -21.48
C PHE A 78 -5.40 7.49 -22.71
N ALA A 79 -5.84 6.32 -23.18
CA ALA A 79 -5.27 5.67 -24.35
C ALA A 79 -5.44 6.52 -25.62
N ARG A 80 -6.59 7.20 -25.81
CA ARG A 80 -6.79 8.16 -26.92
C ARG A 80 -5.85 9.36 -26.88
N LEU A 81 -5.29 9.68 -25.71
CA LEU A 81 -4.26 10.70 -25.57
C LEU A 81 -2.85 10.17 -25.88
N GLY A 82 -2.73 8.92 -26.33
CA GLY A 82 -1.46 8.25 -26.64
C GLY A 82 -0.64 7.92 -25.41
N LEU A 83 -1.30 7.65 -24.28
CA LEU A 83 -0.63 7.25 -23.04
C LEU A 83 -0.79 5.74 -22.85
N ASP A 84 0.34 5.05 -22.68
CA ASP A 84 0.33 3.63 -22.32
C ASP A 84 -0.28 3.42 -20.94
N ILE A 85 -0.94 2.27 -20.77
CA ILE A 85 -1.71 1.94 -19.59
C ILE A 85 -0.92 0.98 -18.71
N TYR A 86 -0.56 1.47 -17.54
CA TYR A 86 -0.07 0.67 -16.42
C TYR A 86 -1.20 0.51 -15.41
N LEU A 87 -1.27 -0.63 -14.75
CA LEU A 87 -2.25 -0.89 -13.71
C LEU A 87 -1.59 -1.03 -12.35
N THR A 88 -2.15 -0.45 -11.29
CA THR A 88 -1.71 -0.69 -9.90
C THR A 88 -2.68 -1.58 -9.17
N LEU A 89 -2.13 -2.56 -8.45
CA LEU A 89 -2.87 -3.46 -7.57
C LEU A 89 -2.44 -3.20 -6.12
N ASP A 90 -3.35 -2.63 -5.33
CA ASP A 90 -3.21 -2.53 -3.88
C ASP A 90 -3.71 -3.84 -3.23
N PRO A 91 -2.83 -4.63 -2.62
CA PRO A 91 -3.18 -5.93 -2.04
C PRO A 91 -3.90 -5.83 -0.69
N THR A 92 -3.98 -4.64 -0.08
CA THR A 92 -4.59 -4.45 1.23
C THR A 92 -6.12 -4.57 1.20
N LEU A 93 -6.73 -4.37 0.03
CA LEU A 93 -8.15 -4.53 -0.24
C LEU A 93 -9.06 -3.92 0.83
N HIS A 94 -8.78 -2.67 1.24
CA HIS A 94 -9.43 -1.98 2.36
C HIS A 94 -10.96 -1.92 2.31
N PHE A 95 -11.57 -2.11 1.14
CA PHE A 95 -13.02 -2.09 0.95
C PHE A 95 -13.70 -3.45 1.25
N ILE A 96 -12.93 -4.53 1.44
CA ILE A 96 -13.49 -5.85 1.69
C ILE A 96 -13.90 -5.99 3.15
N LYS A 97 -15.14 -6.47 3.36
CA LYS A 97 -15.78 -6.60 4.68
C LYS A 97 -15.67 -8.02 5.26
N SER A 98 -14.75 -8.84 4.75
CA SER A 98 -14.63 -10.25 5.12
C SER A 98 -13.50 -10.48 6.11
N GLU A 99 -13.84 -10.66 7.39
CA GLU A 99 -12.88 -10.97 8.46
C GLU A 99 -12.04 -12.23 8.17
N GLN A 100 -12.53 -13.14 7.32
CA GLN A 100 -11.77 -14.31 6.88
C GLN A 100 -10.52 -13.94 6.09
N LEU A 101 -10.47 -12.77 5.46
CA LEU A 101 -9.29 -12.29 4.73
C LEU A 101 -8.40 -11.38 5.58
N HIS A 102 -8.92 -10.84 6.68
CA HIS A 102 -8.23 -9.82 7.48
C HIS A 102 -6.91 -10.30 8.06
N ILE A 103 -6.02 -9.35 8.31
CA ILE A 103 -4.82 -9.55 9.11
C ILE A 103 -5.25 -9.84 10.53
N ILE A 104 -4.63 -10.86 11.12
CA ILE A 104 -4.72 -11.18 12.55
C ILE A 104 -3.31 -11.04 13.09
N ASP A 105 -3.11 -10.24 14.14
CA ASP A 105 -1.80 -10.05 14.74
C ASP A 105 -1.40 -11.25 15.63
N ILE A 106 -0.25 -11.16 16.30
CA ILE A 106 0.25 -12.22 17.17
C ILE A 106 -0.63 -12.44 18.42
N SER A 107 -1.28 -11.39 18.93
CA SER A 107 -2.23 -11.42 20.07
C SER A 107 -3.61 -11.99 19.71
N GLY A 108 -3.95 -12.02 18.42
CA GLY A 108 -5.27 -12.42 17.91
C GLY A 108 -6.18 -11.26 17.54
N ASP A 109 -5.72 -10.02 17.62
CA ASP A 109 -6.50 -8.84 17.20
C ASP A 109 -6.54 -8.71 15.68
N SER A 110 -7.65 -8.19 15.17
CA SER A 110 -7.94 -8.14 13.74
C SER A 110 -7.80 -6.72 13.18
N SER A 111 -7.21 -6.62 11.99
CA SER A 111 -7.14 -5.37 11.21
C SER A 111 -8.00 -5.49 9.95
N SER A 112 -8.69 -4.40 9.58
CA SER A 112 -9.53 -4.33 8.36
C SER A 112 -8.79 -4.57 7.04
N GLN A 113 -7.47 -4.64 7.07
CA GLN A 113 -6.64 -4.90 5.89
C GLN A 113 -6.59 -6.40 5.59
N ALA A 114 -6.69 -6.78 4.32
CA ALA A 114 -6.54 -8.16 3.91
C ALA A 114 -5.09 -8.63 4.10
N CYS A 115 -4.92 -9.83 4.65
CA CYS A 115 -3.62 -10.48 4.72
C CYS A 115 -3.17 -10.88 3.32
N PHE A 116 -2.10 -10.26 2.83
CA PHE A 116 -1.53 -10.50 1.51
C PHE A 116 -1.19 -11.98 1.24
N SER A 117 -0.68 -12.69 2.24
CA SER A 117 -0.20 -14.07 2.08
C SER A 117 -1.30 -15.13 2.04
N LYS A 118 -2.55 -14.80 2.42
CA LYS A 118 -3.66 -15.77 2.47
C LYS A 118 -3.98 -16.30 1.08
N LYS A 119 -4.26 -17.60 0.97
CA LYS A 119 -4.61 -18.26 -0.30
C LYS A 119 -5.76 -17.57 -1.03
N ARG A 120 -6.83 -17.23 -0.30
CA ARG A 120 -8.00 -16.55 -0.89
C ARG A 120 -7.70 -15.12 -1.32
N THR A 121 -6.88 -14.38 -0.57
CA THR A 121 -6.44 -13.03 -0.96
C THR A 121 -5.65 -13.09 -2.27
N LYS A 122 -4.69 -14.02 -2.39
CA LYS A 122 -3.91 -14.21 -3.63
C LYS A 122 -4.79 -14.51 -4.83
N GLN A 123 -5.75 -15.43 -4.67
CA GLN A 123 -6.71 -15.78 -5.74
C GLN A 123 -7.54 -14.57 -6.16
N LEU A 124 -8.07 -13.83 -5.20
CA LEU A 124 -8.85 -12.63 -5.46
C LEU A 124 -8.04 -11.57 -6.21
N LEU A 125 -6.81 -11.30 -5.76
CA LEU A 125 -5.90 -10.34 -6.37
C LEU A 125 -5.56 -10.70 -7.81
N ALA A 126 -5.22 -11.98 -8.07
CA ALA A 126 -4.93 -12.45 -9.41
C ALA A 126 -6.13 -12.33 -10.36
N GLU A 127 -7.33 -12.69 -9.89
CA GLU A 127 -8.55 -12.60 -10.69
C GLU A 127 -8.95 -11.16 -11.03
N LEU A 128 -8.88 -10.25 -10.04
CA LEU A 128 -9.15 -8.83 -10.27
C LEU A 128 -8.16 -8.23 -11.27
N ALA A 129 -6.87 -8.54 -11.12
CA ALA A 129 -5.85 -8.07 -12.03
C ALA A 129 -6.01 -8.64 -13.46
N LYS A 130 -6.30 -9.95 -13.59
CA LYS A 130 -6.57 -10.58 -14.88
C LYS A 130 -7.75 -9.89 -15.59
N LYS A 131 -8.83 -9.61 -14.86
CA LYS A 131 -9.99 -8.93 -15.43
C LYS A 131 -9.69 -7.49 -15.83
N ALA A 132 -8.95 -6.75 -15.00
CA ALA A 132 -8.55 -5.39 -15.30
C ALA A 132 -7.61 -5.33 -16.51
N LEU A 133 -6.71 -6.30 -16.68
CA LEU A 133 -5.85 -6.44 -17.86
C LEU A 133 -6.64 -6.66 -19.15
N GLU A 134 -7.68 -7.50 -19.12
CA GLU A 134 -8.59 -7.68 -20.26
C GLU A 134 -9.25 -6.34 -20.64
N ILE A 135 -9.80 -5.64 -19.65
CA ILE A 135 -10.49 -4.35 -19.83
C ILE A 135 -9.51 -3.30 -20.36
N ALA A 136 -8.31 -3.21 -19.79
CA ALA A 136 -7.29 -2.26 -20.23
C ALA A 136 -6.86 -2.53 -21.68
N THR A 137 -6.62 -3.80 -22.01
CA THR A 137 -6.22 -4.21 -23.36
C THR A 137 -7.32 -3.93 -24.38
N GLU A 138 -8.58 -4.15 -24.02
CA GLU A 138 -9.72 -3.78 -24.87
C GLU A 138 -9.80 -2.26 -25.07
N GLY A 139 -9.69 -1.48 -24.00
CA GLY A 139 -9.77 -0.01 -24.06
C GLY A 139 -8.62 0.66 -24.81
N CYS A 140 -7.48 -0.03 -24.96
CA CYS A 140 -6.35 0.43 -25.76
C CYS A 140 -6.51 0.13 -27.27
N LYS A 141 -7.44 -0.75 -27.67
CA LYS A 141 -7.62 -1.09 -29.09
C LYS A 141 -7.89 0.16 -29.93
N GLU A 142 -7.27 0.22 -31.10
CA GLU A 142 -7.44 1.33 -32.07
C GLU A 142 -6.90 2.70 -31.62
N THR A 143 -6.23 2.80 -30.48
CA THR A 143 -5.67 4.08 -29.96
C THR A 143 -4.16 4.26 -30.22
N GLY A 144 -3.44 3.17 -30.51
CA GLY A 144 -1.99 3.15 -30.63
C GLY A 144 -1.23 3.05 -29.29
N ALA A 145 -1.92 3.19 -28.16
CA ALA A 145 -1.38 2.89 -26.83
C ALA A 145 -1.45 1.38 -26.54
N GLU A 146 -0.67 0.92 -25.55
CA GLU A 146 -0.69 -0.46 -25.08
C GLU A 146 -0.93 -0.59 -23.56
N THR A 147 -1.41 -1.76 -23.15
CA THR A 147 -1.38 -2.15 -21.73
C THR A 147 0.02 -2.64 -21.38
N ALA A 148 0.84 -1.78 -20.78
CA ALA A 148 2.28 -1.99 -20.63
C ALA A 148 2.67 -2.88 -19.44
N GLY A 149 1.93 -2.86 -18.33
CA GLY A 149 2.33 -3.60 -17.13
C GLY A 149 1.37 -3.52 -15.94
N VAL A 150 1.67 -4.33 -14.92
CA VAL A 150 0.97 -4.33 -13.63
C VAL A 150 1.98 -4.12 -12.50
N ALA A 151 1.73 -3.11 -11.68
CA ALA A 151 2.46 -2.82 -10.46
C ALA A 151 1.71 -3.36 -9.25
N ILE A 152 2.33 -4.26 -8.49
CA ILE A 152 1.83 -4.65 -7.16
C ILE A 152 2.42 -3.66 -6.15
N ASP A 153 1.54 -2.97 -5.44
CA ASP A 153 1.94 -2.03 -4.39
C ASP A 153 2.23 -2.79 -3.10
N LEU A 154 3.50 -2.83 -2.68
CA LEU A 154 3.91 -3.47 -1.43
C LEU A 154 4.00 -2.48 -0.26
N THR A 155 3.69 -1.20 -0.46
CA THR A 155 3.71 -0.22 0.62
C THR A 155 2.53 -0.47 1.58
N GLY A 156 2.79 -0.54 2.88
CA GLY A 156 1.71 -0.64 3.86
C GLY A 156 0.91 -1.96 3.88
N ILE A 157 1.39 -3.04 3.26
CA ILE A 157 0.69 -4.34 3.25
C ILE A 157 0.67 -5.02 4.62
N PHE A 158 1.61 -4.64 5.49
CA PHE A 158 1.58 -4.91 6.90
C PHE A 158 1.43 -3.59 7.67
N PRO A 159 0.30 -3.38 8.35
CA PRO A 159 0.14 -2.23 9.19
C PRO A 159 1.09 -2.35 10.38
N MET A 160 1.61 -1.22 10.83
CA MET A 160 2.39 -1.14 12.06
C MET A 160 1.56 -0.43 13.11
N GLY A 161 1.27 -1.14 14.19
CA GLY A 161 0.68 -0.60 15.40
C GLY A 161 1.62 -0.77 16.59
N ALA A 162 1.45 0.05 17.61
CA ALA A 162 1.98 -0.26 18.92
C ALA A 162 1.05 0.30 20.00
N THR A 163 0.90 -0.47 21.08
CA THR A 163 0.12 -0.09 22.25
C THR A 163 0.85 -0.56 23.51
N ASN A 164 1.21 0.37 24.41
CA ASN A 164 1.87 0.06 25.68
C ASN A 164 3.15 -0.79 25.47
N GLU A 165 4.03 -0.36 24.56
CA GLU A 165 5.28 -1.06 24.19
C GLU A 165 5.10 -2.39 23.42
N ARG A 166 3.86 -2.87 23.27
CA ARG A 166 3.57 -4.05 22.47
C ARG A 166 3.53 -3.64 21.02
N ILE A 167 4.44 -4.18 20.24
CA ILE A 167 4.48 -3.94 18.81
C ILE A 167 3.49 -4.88 18.13
N GLU A 168 2.48 -4.30 17.52
CA GLU A 168 1.51 -4.99 16.68
C GLU A 168 2.05 -4.95 15.25
N LEU A 169 2.99 -5.85 14.96
CA LEU A 169 3.48 -6.08 13.61
C LEU A 169 2.77 -7.25 12.96
N ALA A 170 2.45 -7.06 11.68
CA ALA A 170 2.39 -8.13 10.69
C ALA A 170 1.36 -9.24 10.97
N CYS A 171 1.08 -10.02 9.93
CA CYS A 171 0.04 -11.03 10.02
C CYS A 171 0.57 -12.34 10.62
N PHE A 172 -0.15 -12.84 11.62
CA PHE A 172 -0.08 -14.15 12.28
C PHE A 172 -1.45 -14.86 12.23
N CYS A 173 -2.22 -14.65 11.17
CA CYS A 173 -3.34 -15.54 10.85
C CYS A 173 -2.85 -16.99 10.69
N SER A 174 -3.76 -17.96 10.69
CA SER A 174 -3.43 -19.39 10.63
C SER A 174 -2.43 -19.75 9.52
N GLU A 175 -2.59 -19.19 8.32
CA GLU A 175 -1.67 -19.46 7.19
C GLU A 175 -0.28 -18.84 7.39
N CYS A 176 -0.21 -17.66 8.01
CA CYS A 176 1.08 -17.03 8.34
C CYS A 176 1.79 -17.78 9.48
N ARG A 177 1.05 -18.21 10.51
CA ARG A 177 1.58 -19.05 11.58
C ARG A 177 2.13 -20.36 11.02
N GLU A 178 1.38 -21.05 10.16
CA GLU A 178 1.84 -22.27 9.49
C GLU A 178 3.16 -22.03 8.74
N TYR A 179 3.25 -20.93 7.98
CA TYR A 179 4.48 -20.56 7.28
C TYR A 179 5.67 -20.35 8.25
N PHE A 180 5.50 -19.55 9.30
CA PHE A 180 6.59 -19.31 10.27
C PHE A 180 6.94 -20.54 11.10
N SER A 181 6.00 -21.46 11.31
CA SER A 181 6.25 -22.77 11.94
C SER A 181 7.17 -23.67 11.12
N THR A 182 7.29 -23.46 9.80
CA THR A 182 8.25 -24.20 8.95
C THR A 182 9.69 -23.72 9.11
N HIS A 183 9.91 -22.56 9.73
CA HIS A 183 11.23 -22.01 10.02
C HIS A 183 11.58 -22.31 11.49
N ARG A 184 12.86 -22.58 11.78
CA ARG A 184 13.33 -22.92 13.13
C ARG A 184 14.57 -22.12 13.50
N HIS A 185 14.67 -21.77 14.77
CA HIS A 185 15.87 -21.24 15.38
C HIS A 185 16.19 -22.09 16.63
N GLY A 186 17.30 -22.81 16.60
CA GLY A 186 17.58 -23.84 17.61
C GLY A 186 16.51 -24.94 17.64
N GLU A 187 15.92 -25.18 18.82
CA GLU A 187 14.89 -26.23 19.01
C GLU A 187 13.46 -25.74 18.80
N LYS A 188 13.24 -24.42 18.76
CA LYS A 188 11.90 -23.82 18.67
C LYS A 188 11.53 -23.46 17.24
N GLN A 189 10.23 -23.45 16.96
CA GLN A 189 9.73 -22.84 15.72
C GLN A 189 9.87 -21.32 15.80
N LEU A 190 10.09 -20.66 14.67
CA LEU A 190 10.29 -19.22 14.63
C LEU A 190 9.13 -18.45 15.29
N VAL A 191 7.88 -18.87 15.06
CA VAL A 191 6.68 -18.26 15.65
C VAL A 191 6.68 -18.28 17.18
N GLU A 192 7.21 -19.33 17.81
CA GLU A 192 7.19 -19.51 19.27
C GLU A 192 8.00 -18.44 20.00
N HIS A 193 8.98 -17.82 19.33
CA HIS A 193 9.77 -16.73 19.90
C HIS A 193 9.01 -15.39 19.97
N PHE A 194 7.92 -15.25 19.22
CA PHE A 194 7.16 -13.99 19.14
C PHE A 194 5.89 -13.97 20.01
N GLU A 195 5.51 -15.11 20.58
CA GLU A 195 4.29 -15.27 21.38
C GLU A 195 4.41 -14.73 22.82
N THR A 196 5.62 -14.36 23.25
CA THR A 196 5.90 -13.80 24.58
C THR A 196 6.30 -12.33 24.50
N PHE A 197 6.27 -11.60 25.63
CA PHE A 197 6.70 -10.20 25.69
C PHE A 197 7.85 -10.00 26.69
N PRO A 198 8.94 -9.29 26.30
CA PRO A 198 9.22 -8.77 24.96
C PRO A 198 9.45 -9.91 23.97
N ASN A 199 9.45 -9.57 22.69
CA ASN A 199 9.78 -10.49 21.60
C ASN A 199 10.90 -9.91 20.75
N PRO A 200 11.51 -10.70 19.84
CA PRO A 200 12.63 -10.23 19.03
C PRO A 200 12.41 -8.90 18.29
N TRP A 201 11.16 -8.51 17.97
CA TRP A 201 10.90 -7.21 17.33
C TRP A 201 11.27 -6.03 18.20
N ASN A 202 11.18 -6.15 19.53
CA ASN A 202 11.56 -5.09 20.45
C ASN A 202 13.05 -4.70 20.34
N MET A 203 13.88 -5.51 19.65
CA MET A 203 15.26 -5.15 19.32
C MET A 203 15.34 -4.02 18.29
N ALA A 204 14.37 -3.94 17.37
CA ALA A 204 14.41 -3.02 16.24
C ALA A 204 13.16 -2.16 16.07
N LEU A 205 12.18 -2.31 16.96
CA LEU A 205 10.94 -1.54 17.01
C LEU A 205 10.59 -1.12 18.42
N LYS A 206 10.02 0.07 18.55
CA LYS A 206 9.58 0.64 19.82
C LYS A 206 8.27 1.41 19.66
N ASP A 207 7.41 1.33 20.65
CA ASP A 207 6.27 2.25 20.75
C ASP A 207 6.78 3.68 20.98
N ALA A 208 6.50 4.57 20.02
CA ALA A 208 6.87 5.98 20.08
C ALA A 208 5.73 6.86 20.64
N GLY A 209 4.63 6.27 21.11
CA GLY A 209 3.45 6.95 21.66
C GLY A 209 2.51 7.54 20.59
N SER A 210 3.04 7.89 19.42
CA SER A 210 2.25 8.31 18.24
C SER A 210 2.34 7.34 17.07
N GLY A 211 2.90 6.15 17.29
CA GLY A 211 3.19 5.15 16.27
C GLY A 211 4.38 4.27 16.66
N VAL A 212 4.97 3.60 15.66
CA VAL A 212 6.12 2.72 15.87
C VAL A 212 7.40 3.43 15.43
N GLY A 213 8.35 3.59 16.34
CA GLY A 213 9.73 3.93 16.02
C GLY A 213 10.47 2.69 15.53
N GLN A 214 11.24 2.83 14.46
CA GLN A 214 11.89 1.71 13.78
C GLN A 214 13.37 1.98 13.48
N ILE A 215 14.15 0.90 13.37
CA ILE A 215 15.48 0.91 12.74
C ILE A 215 15.27 0.64 11.25
N GLU A 216 15.66 1.58 10.39
CA GLU A 216 15.48 1.49 8.93
C GLU A 216 16.72 0.91 8.24
N GLU A 217 17.88 0.97 8.90
CA GLU A 217 19.19 0.54 8.40
C GLU A 217 19.48 -0.95 8.69
N LEU A 218 18.50 -1.81 8.41
CA LEU A 218 18.64 -3.27 8.55
C LEU A 218 18.96 -3.92 7.21
N GLU A 219 20.24 -4.20 6.99
CA GLU A 219 20.74 -4.91 5.81
C GLU A 219 20.47 -6.42 5.88
N TRP A 220 20.48 -7.11 4.73
CA TRP A 220 20.20 -8.54 4.65
C TRP A 220 21.17 -9.42 5.47
N ASP A 221 22.44 -9.03 5.46
CA ASP A 221 23.57 -9.69 6.13
C ASP A 221 23.96 -8.99 7.44
N ILE A 222 23.07 -8.16 8.00
CA ILE A 222 23.29 -7.52 9.29
C ILE A 222 23.61 -8.56 10.38
N SER A 223 24.69 -8.32 11.12
CA SER A 223 25.08 -9.17 12.25
C SER A 223 24.22 -8.90 13.50
N PRO A 224 23.99 -9.91 14.38
CA PRO A 224 23.31 -9.70 15.67
C PRO A 224 23.92 -8.56 16.50
N GLU A 225 25.25 -8.44 16.53
CA GLU A 225 25.97 -7.39 17.27
C GLU A 225 25.62 -5.99 16.77
N ARG A 226 25.42 -5.84 15.46
CA ARG A 226 25.03 -4.57 14.85
C ARG A 226 23.60 -4.19 15.22
N ILE A 227 22.66 -5.14 15.23
CA ILE A 227 21.28 -4.91 15.70
C ILE A 227 21.30 -4.46 17.17
N ILE A 228 22.02 -5.17 18.03
CA ILE A 228 22.16 -4.81 19.45
C ILE A 228 22.73 -3.39 19.59
N GLY A 229 23.79 -3.07 18.83
CA GLY A 229 24.40 -1.75 18.82
C GLY A 229 23.44 -0.64 18.40
N LEU A 230 22.67 -0.84 17.32
CA LEU A 230 21.68 0.12 16.84
C LEU A 230 20.52 0.28 17.84
N SER A 231 20.05 -0.82 18.40
CA SER A 231 19.00 -0.85 19.43
C SER A 231 19.36 0.02 20.63
N LYS A 232 20.59 -0.13 21.15
CA LYS A 232 21.13 0.68 22.25
C LYS A 232 21.26 2.16 21.86
N LEU A 233 21.76 2.45 20.66
CA LEU A 233 21.89 3.83 20.17
C LEU A 233 20.54 4.54 20.03
N LYS A 234 19.48 3.81 19.68
CA LYS A 234 18.12 4.33 19.51
C LYS A 234 17.29 4.27 20.81
N GLY A 235 17.83 3.70 21.89
CA GLY A 235 17.15 3.59 23.18
C GLY A 235 15.95 2.64 23.17
N PHE A 236 16.04 1.52 22.44
CA PHE A 236 14.98 0.49 22.36
C PHE A 236 15.09 -0.53 23.51
N GLU A 237 15.58 -0.08 24.69
CA GLU A 237 16.04 -0.80 25.89
C GLU A 237 15.04 -1.81 26.54
N SER A 238 14.52 -2.80 25.80
CA SER A 238 13.57 -3.79 26.34
C SER A 238 14.21 -5.02 27.00
N PHE A 239 15.53 -5.21 26.86
CA PHE A 239 16.21 -6.47 27.22
C PHE A 239 17.34 -6.33 28.26
N GLU A 240 17.68 -5.13 28.73
CA GLU A 240 18.87 -4.93 29.59
C GLU A 240 18.75 -5.52 31.01
N GLU A 241 17.52 -5.80 31.48
CA GLU A 241 17.24 -6.32 32.84
C GLU A 241 16.75 -7.79 32.86
N ARG A 242 16.78 -8.51 31.73
CA ARG A 242 16.17 -9.86 31.62
C ARG A 242 17.21 -10.96 31.37
N GLU A 243 16.87 -12.20 31.74
CA GLU A 243 17.69 -13.42 31.51
C GLU A 243 17.82 -13.80 30.02
N GLU A 244 17.07 -13.15 29.13
CA GLU A 244 17.08 -13.45 27.69
C GLU A 244 18.35 -12.94 27.03
N ASP A 245 19.02 -13.81 26.26
CA ASP A 245 20.23 -13.46 25.54
C ASP A 245 19.88 -12.50 24.38
N SER A 246 20.32 -11.25 24.47
CA SER A 246 20.13 -10.23 23.42
C SER A 246 20.73 -10.67 22.07
N HIS A 247 21.76 -11.53 22.09
CA HIS A 247 22.34 -12.10 20.88
C HIS A 247 21.38 -13.08 20.22
N GLU A 248 20.79 -13.98 20.99
CA GLU A 248 19.76 -14.91 20.52
C GLU A 248 18.56 -14.15 19.95
N GLN A 249 18.06 -13.12 20.68
CA GLN A 249 16.93 -12.30 20.21
C GLN A 249 17.24 -11.60 18.88
N ALA A 250 18.43 -11.01 18.74
CA ALA A 250 18.85 -10.40 17.48
C ALA A 250 18.99 -11.42 16.35
N ALA A 251 19.50 -12.62 16.63
CA ALA A 251 19.60 -13.69 15.65
C ALA A 251 18.22 -14.21 15.19
N VAL A 252 17.29 -14.40 16.12
CA VAL A 252 15.90 -14.77 15.81
C VAL A 252 15.21 -13.67 15.00
N LEU A 253 15.44 -12.40 15.32
CA LEU A 253 14.91 -11.29 14.53
C LEU A 253 15.40 -11.38 13.07
N ILE A 254 16.69 -11.59 12.84
CA ILE A 254 17.25 -11.73 11.47
C ILE A 254 16.55 -12.86 10.70
N GLU A 255 16.37 -14.02 11.32
CA GLU A 255 15.65 -15.14 10.71
C GLU A 255 14.20 -14.79 10.38
N TYR A 256 13.52 -14.03 11.26
CA TYR A 256 12.17 -13.53 10.97
C TYR A 256 12.12 -12.57 9.78
N LEU A 257 13.05 -11.61 9.69
CA LEU A 257 13.06 -10.64 8.59
C LEU A 257 13.25 -11.35 7.25
N ARG A 258 14.14 -12.35 7.19
CA ARG A 258 14.39 -13.19 6.01
C ARG A 258 13.17 -14.05 5.66
N ALA A 259 12.62 -14.78 6.63
CA ALA A 259 11.42 -15.60 6.42
C ALA A 259 10.24 -14.75 5.91
N ARG A 260 10.05 -13.56 6.47
CA ARG A 260 9.00 -12.63 6.02
C ARG A 260 9.24 -12.16 4.59
N HIS A 261 10.48 -11.79 4.24
CA HIS A 261 10.83 -11.43 2.87
C HIS A 261 10.48 -12.55 1.89
N GLU A 262 10.92 -13.78 2.17
CA GLU A 262 10.62 -14.96 1.35
C GLU A 262 9.11 -15.21 1.20
N GLN A 263 8.33 -15.02 2.28
CA GLN A 263 6.88 -15.17 2.23
C GLN A 263 6.24 -14.18 1.24
N VAL A 264 6.67 -12.92 1.31
CA VAL A 264 6.14 -11.83 0.48
C VAL A 264 6.57 -12.02 -0.97
N THR A 265 7.84 -12.32 -1.23
CA THR A 265 8.35 -12.54 -2.59
C THR A 265 7.72 -13.77 -3.24
N GLN A 266 7.53 -14.86 -2.50
CA GLN A 266 6.81 -16.03 -3.01
C GLN A 266 5.34 -15.70 -3.31
N THR A 267 4.70 -14.90 -2.44
CA THR A 267 3.32 -14.44 -2.65
C THR A 267 3.20 -13.62 -3.94
N VAL A 268 4.11 -12.67 -4.15
CA VAL A 268 4.21 -11.87 -5.38
C VAL A 268 4.41 -12.75 -6.61
N LYS A 269 5.37 -13.69 -6.58
CA LYS A 269 5.63 -14.63 -7.69
C LYS A 269 4.38 -15.42 -8.08
N ASN A 270 3.63 -15.90 -7.08
CA ASN A 270 2.37 -16.62 -7.31
C ASN A 270 1.33 -15.73 -7.99
N ILE A 271 1.13 -14.50 -7.48
CA ILE A 271 0.15 -13.57 -8.04
C ILE A 271 0.51 -13.21 -9.49
N PHE A 272 1.77 -12.86 -9.79
CA PHE A 272 2.18 -12.58 -11.17
C PHE A 272 2.02 -13.77 -12.11
N THR A 273 2.27 -14.98 -11.63
CA THR A 273 2.07 -16.21 -12.41
C THR A 273 0.58 -16.38 -12.75
N ASP A 274 -0.29 -16.22 -11.76
CA ASP A 274 -1.74 -16.39 -11.93
C ASP A 274 -2.40 -15.27 -12.76
N MET A 275 -1.75 -14.10 -12.89
CA MET A 275 -2.21 -12.99 -13.73
C MET A 275 -2.06 -13.24 -15.23
N GLU A 276 -1.21 -14.17 -15.68
CA GLU A 276 -0.96 -14.47 -17.10
C GLU A 276 -0.58 -13.20 -17.93
N LEU A 277 0.48 -12.51 -17.52
CA LEU A 277 0.82 -11.18 -18.05
C LEU A 277 1.14 -11.11 -19.56
N ASN A 278 1.44 -12.23 -20.24
CA ASN A 278 1.60 -12.32 -21.70
C ASN A 278 2.49 -11.20 -22.30
N GLY A 279 3.71 -11.05 -21.78
CA GLY A 279 4.69 -10.06 -22.25
C GLY A 279 4.58 -8.68 -21.59
N LYS A 280 3.57 -8.44 -20.75
CA LYS A 280 3.45 -7.20 -19.95
C LYS A 280 4.41 -7.21 -18.77
N LYS A 281 4.89 -6.03 -18.39
CA LYS A 281 5.85 -5.87 -17.29
C LYS A 281 5.25 -6.23 -15.92
N ARG A 282 6.04 -6.95 -15.14
CA ARG A 282 5.86 -7.17 -13.69
C ARG A 282 6.56 -6.03 -12.95
N ILE A 283 5.82 -5.24 -12.19
CA ILE A 283 6.36 -4.08 -11.49
C ILE A 283 6.09 -4.22 -9.99
N LEU A 284 7.03 -3.82 -9.13
CA LEU A 284 6.79 -3.68 -7.69
C LEU A 284 6.97 -2.24 -7.23
N ILE A 285 6.06 -1.76 -6.39
CA ILE A 285 6.19 -0.48 -5.69
C ILE A 285 6.58 -0.77 -4.24
N THR A 286 7.61 -0.09 -3.75
CA THR A 286 8.12 -0.21 -2.37
C THR A 286 8.56 1.15 -1.86
N GLU A 287 8.70 1.31 -0.54
CA GLU A 287 9.10 2.58 0.06
C GLU A 287 10.59 2.91 -0.13
N GLY A 288 11.43 1.91 -0.46
CA GLY A 288 12.85 2.11 -0.77
C GLY A 288 13.79 2.03 0.44
N PHE A 289 13.45 1.25 1.46
CA PHE A 289 14.30 1.01 2.64
C PHE A 289 15.18 -0.23 2.52
N HIS A 290 16.23 -0.34 3.36
CA HIS A 290 17.03 -1.56 3.45
C HIS A 290 16.15 -2.75 3.83
N TYR A 291 15.39 -2.60 4.93
CA TYR A 291 14.24 -3.41 5.24
C TYR A 291 13.03 -2.49 5.40
N ASP A 292 12.03 -2.67 4.56
CA ASP A 292 10.76 -1.95 4.66
C ASP A 292 9.83 -2.76 5.57
N TRP A 293 9.63 -2.28 6.79
CA TRP A 293 8.79 -2.93 7.80
C TRP A 293 7.32 -3.05 7.39
N THR A 294 6.86 -2.17 6.50
CA THR A 294 5.48 -2.16 6.05
C THR A 294 5.23 -3.08 4.87
N SER A 295 6.28 -3.40 4.09
CA SER A 295 6.25 -4.41 3.04
C SER A 295 6.71 -5.79 3.51
N GLY A 296 7.54 -5.82 4.57
CA GLY A 296 8.27 -7.01 5.00
C GLY A 296 9.37 -7.44 4.02
N THR A 297 9.94 -6.54 3.21
CA THR A 297 10.91 -6.87 2.17
C THR A 297 12.22 -6.08 2.27
N PHE A 298 13.31 -6.68 1.78
CA PHE A 298 14.58 -5.99 1.56
C PHE A 298 14.69 -5.53 0.10
N LEU A 299 14.92 -4.24 -0.14
CA LEU A 299 14.97 -3.70 -1.51
C LEU A 299 16.05 -4.37 -2.36
N MET A 300 17.27 -4.52 -1.82
CA MET A 300 18.38 -5.14 -2.55
C MET A 300 18.10 -6.60 -2.94
N LYS A 301 17.29 -7.32 -2.17
CA LYS A 301 16.89 -8.69 -2.53
C LYS A 301 15.81 -8.74 -3.59
N LEU A 302 14.97 -7.72 -3.69
CA LEU A 302 14.05 -7.59 -4.82
C LEU A 302 14.81 -7.34 -6.14
N ASP A 303 15.95 -6.65 -6.09
CA ASP A 303 16.88 -6.48 -7.23
C ASP A 303 17.56 -7.81 -7.61
N ASP A 304 18.16 -8.51 -6.65
CA ASP A 304 18.89 -9.77 -6.88
C ASP A 304 18.02 -10.89 -7.50
N GLU A 305 16.77 -11.01 -7.07
CA GLU A 305 15.94 -12.19 -7.35
C GLU A 305 15.16 -12.16 -8.69
N LYS A 306 15.27 -11.10 -9.49
CA LYS A 306 14.52 -10.90 -10.76
C LYS A 306 13.02 -11.25 -10.66
N ILE A 307 12.43 -10.93 -9.49
CA ILE A 307 11.03 -11.22 -9.16
C ILE A 307 10.09 -10.40 -10.05
N CYS A 308 10.57 -9.23 -10.46
CA CYS A 308 9.89 -8.28 -11.31
C CYS A 308 10.82 -7.82 -12.42
N ASP A 309 10.24 -7.14 -13.42
CA ASP A 309 10.96 -6.53 -14.52
C ASP A 309 11.36 -5.08 -14.18
N GLU A 310 10.65 -4.45 -13.22
CA GLU A 310 10.85 -3.06 -12.85
C GLU A 310 10.52 -2.77 -11.37
N LEU A 311 11.34 -1.95 -10.71
CA LEU A 311 11.12 -1.47 -9.33
C LEU A 311 10.77 0.02 -9.31
N TRP A 312 9.74 0.39 -8.54
CA TRP A 312 9.38 1.78 -8.27
C TRP A 312 9.51 2.08 -6.79
N PHE A 313 10.35 3.06 -6.45
CA PHE A 313 10.60 3.41 -5.05
C PHE A 313 10.99 4.86 -4.87
N ASN A 314 10.79 5.37 -3.65
CA ASN A 314 11.18 6.71 -3.28
C ASN A 314 12.72 6.87 -3.36
N PRO A 315 13.26 7.74 -4.22
CA PRO A 315 14.69 7.92 -4.37
C PRO A 315 15.36 8.53 -3.13
N THR A 316 14.61 9.13 -2.21
CA THR A 316 15.16 9.79 -1.01
C THR A 316 15.27 8.85 0.18
N ALA A 317 14.82 7.60 0.08
CA ALA A 317 14.74 6.71 1.22
C ALA A 317 16.13 6.19 1.62
N ASN A 318 16.98 5.84 0.66
CA ASN A 318 18.37 5.44 0.84
C ASN A 318 19.15 5.59 -0.47
N ASP A 319 20.48 5.58 -0.38
CA ASP A 319 21.38 5.56 -1.53
C ASP A 319 21.62 4.10 -1.98
N PHE A 320 20.72 3.57 -2.82
CA PHE A 320 20.84 2.23 -3.38
C PHE A 320 21.34 2.27 -4.82
N ASP A 321 22.34 1.44 -5.08
CA ASP A 321 22.79 1.11 -6.43
C ASP A 321 22.04 -0.15 -6.90
N ILE A 322 20.91 0.04 -7.57
CA ILE A 322 20.11 -1.05 -8.16
C ILE A 322 20.80 -1.53 -9.44
N ARG A 323 21.18 -2.81 -9.48
CA ARG A 323 22.12 -3.34 -10.49
C ARG A 323 21.53 -4.36 -11.44
N ASN A 324 20.40 -4.98 -11.09
CA ASN A 324 19.90 -6.17 -11.78
C ASN A 324 18.54 -5.96 -12.46
N VAL A 325 17.79 -4.93 -12.06
CA VAL A 325 16.49 -4.59 -12.65
C VAL A 325 16.41 -3.13 -13.09
N GLN A 326 15.48 -2.83 -14.01
CA GLN A 326 15.13 -1.45 -14.32
C GLN A 326 14.41 -0.82 -13.13
N TYR A 327 14.56 0.49 -12.95
CA TYR A 327 13.81 1.17 -11.91
C TYR A 327 13.35 2.57 -12.31
N ARG A 328 12.31 3.03 -11.62
CA ARG A 328 11.86 4.44 -11.66
C ARG A 328 11.86 5.03 -10.27
N SER A 329 12.28 6.28 -10.22
CA SER A 329 12.15 7.10 -9.02
C SER A 329 10.68 7.47 -8.83
N PHE A 330 10.07 7.01 -7.74
CA PHE A 330 8.72 7.41 -7.37
C PHE A 330 8.79 8.74 -6.64
N LEU A 331 8.28 9.82 -7.25
CA LEU A 331 8.42 11.20 -6.77
C LEU A 331 7.41 11.52 -5.66
N TRP A 332 7.46 10.73 -4.60
CA TRP A 332 6.69 10.91 -3.38
C TRP A 332 7.40 10.22 -2.22
N ARG A 333 7.50 10.89 -1.08
CA ARG A 333 8.14 10.32 0.10
C ARG A 333 7.37 9.10 0.58
N ARG A 334 8.08 7.98 0.82
CA ARG A 334 7.51 6.65 1.11
C ARG A 334 6.58 6.14 0.01
N SER A 335 6.83 6.54 -1.24
CA SER A 335 6.10 6.10 -2.42
C SER A 335 4.58 6.31 -2.27
N THR A 336 3.80 5.23 -2.24
CA THR A 336 2.33 5.29 -2.16
C THR A 336 1.76 5.31 -0.75
N TYR A 337 2.56 5.12 0.32
CA TYR A 337 2.08 5.01 1.70
C TYR A 337 1.12 6.14 2.13
N PHE A 338 1.52 7.40 1.97
CA PHE A 338 0.69 8.54 2.38
C PHE A 338 -0.50 8.77 1.45
N LEU A 339 -0.39 8.38 0.18
CA LEU A 339 -1.49 8.45 -0.80
C LEU A 339 -2.58 7.44 -0.41
N ASN A 340 -2.19 6.18 -0.20
CA ASN A 340 -3.06 5.09 0.19
C ASN A 340 -3.75 5.41 1.53
N ALA A 341 -3.00 5.86 2.54
CA ALA A 341 -3.56 6.26 3.83
C ALA A 341 -4.59 7.39 3.73
N PHE A 342 -4.38 8.38 2.85
CA PHE A 342 -5.32 9.47 2.63
C PHE A 342 -6.62 8.98 1.99
N PHE A 343 -6.53 8.25 0.87
CA PHE A 343 -7.73 7.76 0.17
C PHE A 343 -8.47 6.68 0.96
N GLN A 344 -7.76 5.82 1.67
CA GLN A 344 -8.34 4.88 2.62
C GLN A 344 -9.16 5.62 3.67
N MET A 345 -8.59 6.62 4.34
CA MET A 345 -9.32 7.37 5.37
C MET A 345 -10.51 8.13 4.78
N LEU A 346 -10.35 8.72 3.58
CA LEU A 346 -11.44 9.38 2.87
C LEU A 346 -12.59 8.41 2.58
N GLY A 347 -12.31 7.22 2.05
CA GLY A 347 -13.32 6.20 1.79
C GLY A 347 -13.99 5.69 3.07
N GLN A 348 -13.19 5.31 4.06
CA GLN A 348 -13.67 4.79 5.34
C GLN A 348 -14.51 5.80 6.12
N SER A 349 -14.18 7.10 6.04
CA SER A 349 -14.92 8.15 6.74
C SER A 349 -16.36 8.35 6.25
N GLN A 350 -16.64 7.92 5.01
CA GLN A 350 -17.93 8.08 4.33
C GLN A 350 -18.80 6.81 4.40
N ASP A 351 -18.21 5.63 4.61
CA ASP A 351 -18.96 4.37 4.77
C ASP A 351 -19.31 4.10 6.25
N ARG A 352 -20.61 4.01 6.56
CA ARG A 352 -21.11 3.78 7.93
C ARG A 352 -20.58 2.49 8.59
N TYR A 353 -20.49 1.41 7.80
CA TYR A 353 -19.97 0.14 8.29
C TYR A 353 -18.47 0.25 8.58
N MET A 354 -17.71 0.83 7.65
CA MET A 354 -16.26 1.02 7.83
C MET A 354 -15.96 1.94 9.00
N ARG A 355 -16.76 3.00 9.23
CA ARG A 355 -16.61 3.83 10.43
C ARG A 355 -16.76 3.04 11.71
N THR A 356 -17.73 2.13 11.76
CA THR A 356 -17.98 1.30 12.95
C THR A 356 -16.80 0.36 13.19
N TYR A 357 -16.35 -0.31 12.14
CA TYR A 357 -15.27 -1.29 12.20
C TYR A 357 -13.91 -0.66 12.54
N THR A 358 -13.61 0.51 11.98
CA THR A 358 -12.34 1.24 12.21
C THR A 358 -12.34 2.08 13.48
N GLY A 359 -13.44 2.09 14.24
CA GLY A 359 -13.60 2.94 15.42
C GLY A 359 -13.86 4.43 15.12
N LEU A 360 -13.83 4.85 13.84
CA LEU A 360 -14.18 6.22 13.44
C LEU A 360 -15.59 6.64 13.85
N ALA A 361 -16.51 5.68 14.03
CA ALA A 361 -17.86 5.94 14.49
C ALA A 361 -17.92 6.48 15.94
N ARG A 362 -16.83 6.38 16.71
CA ARG A 362 -16.70 6.97 18.05
C ARG A 362 -16.39 8.46 18.02
N HIS A 363 -16.03 8.99 16.85
CA HIS A 363 -15.71 10.39 16.65
C HIS A 363 -16.91 11.12 16.01
N THR A 364 -17.06 12.38 16.40
CA THR A 364 -18.00 13.33 15.78
C THR A 364 -17.65 13.58 14.31
N VAL A 365 -18.61 14.06 13.52
CA VAL A 365 -18.36 14.50 12.14
C VAL A 365 -17.24 15.54 12.09
N GLY A 366 -17.22 16.48 13.04
CA GLY A 366 -16.18 17.51 13.16
C GLY A 366 -14.78 16.94 13.40
N GLU A 367 -14.66 15.98 14.33
CA GLU A 367 -13.39 15.31 14.61
C GLU A 367 -12.89 14.49 13.42
N VAL A 368 -13.78 13.76 12.73
CA VAL A 368 -13.39 13.01 11.54
C VAL A 368 -12.92 13.94 10.42
N LYS A 369 -13.57 15.10 10.24
CA LYS A 369 -13.11 16.12 9.29
C LYS A 369 -11.73 16.67 9.66
N ASN A 370 -11.46 16.94 10.95
CA ASN A 370 -10.15 17.37 11.40
C ASN A 370 -9.06 16.31 11.15
N LEU A 371 -9.40 15.02 11.33
CA LEU A 371 -8.49 13.93 11.00
C LEU A 371 -8.24 13.79 9.49
N LEU A 372 -9.26 13.99 8.65
CA LEU A 372 -9.09 14.07 7.19
C LEU A 372 -8.19 15.23 6.77
N GLU A 373 -8.34 16.40 7.39
CA GLU A 373 -7.45 17.55 7.17
C GLU A 373 -6.01 17.27 7.63
N LEU A 374 -5.84 16.53 8.73
CA LEU A 374 -4.52 16.07 9.17
C LEU A 374 -3.91 15.12 8.13
N ARG A 375 -4.65 14.13 7.64
CA ARG A 375 -4.19 13.23 6.56
C ARG A 375 -3.88 13.98 5.28
N MET A 376 -4.69 14.96 4.90
CA MET A 376 -4.44 15.84 3.77
C MET A 376 -3.09 16.56 3.91
N ARG A 377 -2.80 17.13 5.09
CA ARG A 377 -1.51 17.80 5.32
C ARG A 377 -0.33 16.82 5.24
N GLN A 378 -0.49 15.61 5.76
CA GLN A 378 0.54 14.57 5.69
C GLN A 378 0.83 14.11 4.27
N VAL A 379 -0.21 13.90 3.44
CA VAL A 379 0.01 13.50 2.04
C VAL A 379 0.68 14.64 1.27
N LEU A 380 0.25 15.89 1.45
CA LEU A 380 0.85 17.03 0.76
C LEU A 380 2.30 17.31 1.21
N SER A 381 2.63 17.13 2.50
CA SER A 381 4.00 17.32 2.98
C SER A 381 4.99 16.23 2.54
N ALA A 382 4.47 15.09 2.06
CA ALA A 382 5.26 14.01 1.49
C ALA A 382 5.56 14.20 -0.01
N SER A 383 5.01 15.25 -0.63
CA SER A 383 5.17 15.48 -2.06
C SER A 383 6.60 15.87 -2.44
N ILE A 384 7.10 15.31 -3.54
CA ILE A 384 8.33 15.76 -4.20
C ILE A 384 7.85 16.53 -5.44
N THR A 385 8.02 17.85 -5.44
CA THR A 385 7.28 18.74 -6.34
C THR A 385 8.13 19.55 -7.30
N GLU A 386 9.42 19.68 -7.03
CA GLU A 386 10.26 20.60 -7.77
C GLU A 386 10.85 19.91 -8.99
N ARG A 387 10.86 20.60 -10.13
CA ARG A 387 11.53 20.10 -11.33
C ARG A 387 13.01 19.80 -11.08
N LEU A 388 13.65 20.58 -10.20
CA LEU A 388 15.02 20.35 -9.75
C LEU A 388 15.19 18.96 -9.11
N ASP A 389 14.18 18.42 -8.44
CA ASP A 389 14.26 17.09 -7.84
C ASP A 389 14.48 16.00 -8.89
N VAL A 390 13.95 16.18 -10.11
CA VAL A 390 14.19 15.29 -11.26
C VAL A 390 15.62 15.41 -11.77
N GLU A 391 16.14 16.63 -11.85
CA GLU A 391 17.52 16.91 -12.29
C GLU A 391 18.58 16.38 -11.30
N LEU A 392 18.20 16.15 -10.04
CA LEU A 392 19.05 15.59 -9.00
C LEU A 392 19.01 14.06 -8.92
N LEU A 393 18.15 13.40 -9.71
CA LEU A 393 18.10 11.94 -9.76
C LEU A 393 19.36 11.37 -10.43
N PRO A 394 19.70 10.10 -10.18
CA PRO A 394 20.75 9.40 -10.93
C PRO A 394 20.55 9.50 -12.45
N ASP A 395 21.62 9.43 -13.24
CA ASP A 395 21.48 9.48 -14.70
C ASP A 395 20.64 8.32 -15.26
N ILE A 396 19.93 8.57 -16.36
CA ILE A 396 19.17 7.54 -17.07
C ILE A 396 20.13 6.61 -17.81
N ASN A 397 19.90 5.30 -17.69
CA ASN A 397 20.65 4.29 -18.43
C ASN A 397 19.82 3.74 -19.60
N GLU A 398 19.87 4.41 -20.77
CA GLU A 398 19.07 4.03 -21.94
C GLU A 398 19.62 2.79 -22.69
N GLU A 399 20.92 2.50 -22.56
CA GLU A 399 21.60 1.45 -23.32
C GLU A 399 21.64 0.09 -22.60
N SER A 400 21.15 0.04 -21.37
CA SER A 400 21.26 -1.11 -20.48
C SER A 400 19.91 -1.72 -20.16
N GLU A 401 19.90 -3.04 -19.98
CA GLU A 401 18.74 -3.77 -19.42
C GLU A 401 18.55 -3.51 -17.92
N VAL A 402 19.44 -2.73 -17.28
CA VAL A 402 19.44 -2.41 -15.85
C VAL A 402 19.71 -0.92 -15.58
N GLY A 403 19.12 -0.38 -14.51
CA GLY A 403 19.32 1.01 -14.07
C GLY A 403 18.08 1.90 -14.15
N ARG A 404 18.25 3.21 -13.88
CA ARG A 404 17.13 4.17 -13.90
C ARG A 404 16.64 4.37 -15.33
N ILE A 405 15.35 4.24 -15.54
CA ILE A 405 14.72 4.52 -16.85
C ILE A 405 13.88 5.81 -16.85
N GLY A 406 13.48 6.30 -15.68
CA GLY A 406 12.73 7.54 -15.54
C GLY A 406 12.08 7.69 -14.16
N PHE A 407 10.87 8.24 -14.10
CA PHE A 407 10.17 8.51 -12.84
C PHE A 407 8.66 8.27 -12.92
N VAL A 408 8.06 8.12 -11.75
CA VAL A 408 6.60 8.05 -11.56
C VAL A 408 6.19 9.21 -10.67
N SER A 409 5.23 10.02 -11.12
CA SER A 409 4.73 11.15 -10.34
C SER A 409 3.23 11.07 -10.10
N PRO A 410 2.76 11.11 -8.84
CA PRO A 410 1.34 11.15 -8.50
C PRO A 410 0.63 12.42 -9.02
N CYS A 411 -0.56 12.27 -9.61
CA CYS A 411 -1.40 13.38 -10.08
C CYS A 411 -2.29 13.97 -8.98
N ILE A 412 -1.68 14.31 -7.85
CA ILE A 412 -2.37 14.90 -6.68
C ILE A 412 -1.83 16.31 -6.39
N SER A 413 -2.69 17.17 -5.86
CA SER A 413 -2.36 18.56 -5.51
C SER A 413 -3.24 19.01 -4.34
N GLU A 414 -2.82 20.10 -3.67
CA GLU A 414 -3.62 20.71 -2.60
C GLU A 414 -5.06 20.98 -3.03
N LYS A 415 -5.25 21.57 -4.23
CA LYS A 415 -6.59 21.84 -4.78
C LYS A 415 -7.44 20.57 -4.95
N ILE A 416 -6.84 19.44 -5.33
CA ILE A 416 -7.56 18.16 -5.43
C ILE A 416 -7.93 17.67 -4.03
N CYS A 417 -6.97 17.62 -3.10
CA CYS A 417 -7.20 17.14 -1.74
C CYS A 417 -8.25 17.98 -1.00
N THR A 418 -8.13 19.31 -1.02
CA THR A 418 -9.08 20.22 -0.36
C THR A 418 -10.50 20.05 -0.91
N SER A 419 -10.63 19.88 -2.23
CA SER A 419 -11.93 19.65 -2.86
C SER A 419 -12.53 18.31 -2.42
N LEU A 420 -11.74 17.23 -2.43
CA LEU A 420 -12.19 15.90 -1.99
C LEU A 420 -12.61 15.89 -0.52
N VAL A 421 -11.81 16.50 0.37
CA VAL A 421 -12.13 16.65 1.80
C VAL A 421 -13.39 17.50 1.99
N GLY A 422 -13.53 18.59 1.24
CA GLY A 422 -14.71 19.46 1.31
C GLY A 422 -16.00 18.81 0.80
N MET A 423 -15.88 17.86 -0.14
CA MET A 423 -17.00 17.07 -0.67
C MET A 423 -17.31 15.80 0.14
N ALA A 424 -16.49 15.47 1.15
CA ALA A 424 -16.66 14.24 1.91
C ALA A 424 -17.99 14.25 2.69
N GLU A 425 -18.87 13.31 2.38
CA GLU A 425 -20.15 13.11 3.07
C GLU A 425 -19.94 12.19 4.27
N VAL A 426 -19.57 12.77 5.41
CA VAL A 426 -19.29 12.05 6.65
C VAL A 426 -20.61 11.79 7.39
N PRO A 427 -21.06 10.53 7.56
CA PRO A 427 -22.24 10.21 8.35
C PRO A 427 -22.03 10.52 9.84
N ASP A 428 -23.13 10.81 10.55
CA ASP A 428 -23.12 11.05 11.99
C ASP A 428 -22.46 9.90 12.77
N GLY A 429 -21.69 10.27 13.80
CA GLY A 429 -21.09 9.31 14.73
C GLY A 429 -22.09 8.74 15.73
N ILE A 430 -21.74 7.64 16.40
CA ILE A 430 -22.53 7.02 17.48
C ILE A 430 -22.75 8.02 18.64
N SER A 431 -21.82 8.96 18.83
CA SER A 431 -21.92 10.03 19.84
C SER A 431 -22.88 11.16 19.45
N GLU A 432 -23.21 11.31 18.16
CA GLU A 432 -24.09 12.35 17.63
C GLU A 432 -25.55 11.87 17.47
N ASP A 433 -25.79 10.55 17.47
CA ASP A 433 -27.12 9.92 17.41
C ASP A 433 -27.95 10.08 18.71
N GLN A 434 -27.61 11.04 19.59
CA GLN A 434 -28.32 11.31 20.86
C GLN A 434 -29.61 12.12 20.69
N GLY A 435 -30.29 11.97 19.55
CA GLY A 435 -31.64 12.46 19.30
C GLY A 435 -32.69 11.37 19.50
N SER A 436 -32.91 10.95 20.74
CA SER A 436 -34.03 10.09 21.18
C SER A 436 -34.14 8.68 20.57
N ASP A 437 -33.13 7.82 20.69
CA ASP A 437 -33.28 6.42 20.29
C ASP A 437 -33.54 5.51 21.49
N ASN A 438 -34.75 4.94 21.51
CA ASN A 438 -35.19 3.88 22.40
C ASN A 438 -34.21 2.69 22.28
N THR A 439 -33.83 2.08 23.40
CA THR A 439 -32.85 0.96 23.47
C THR A 439 -33.17 -0.18 22.48
N GLU A 440 -34.45 -0.36 22.14
CA GLU A 440 -34.96 -1.31 21.17
C GLU A 440 -34.59 -0.98 19.71
N GLU A 441 -34.48 0.30 19.37
CA GLU A 441 -34.08 0.80 18.05
C GLU A 441 -32.57 0.69 17.86
N MET A 442 -31.79 0.99 18.92
CA MET A 442 -30.34 0.73 18.97
C MET A 442 -30.04 -0.77 18.80
N LEU A 443 -30.79 -1.65 19.48
CA LEU A 443 -30.66 -3.10 19.33
C LEU A 443 -31.07 -3.58 17.94
N ARG A 444 -32.13 -3.02 17.34
CA ARG A 444 -32.50 -3.34 15.95
C ARG A 444 -31.46 -2.88 14.94
N LYS A 445 -30.85 -1.71 15.13
CA LYS A 445 -29.75 -1.21 14.26
C LYS A 445 -28.52 -2.12 14.38
N LEU A 446 -28.15 -2.53 15.60
CA LEU A 446 -27.05 -3.49 15.83
C LEU A 446 -27.36 -4.89 15.27
N MET A 447 -28.60 -5.37 15.40
CA MET A 447 -29.02 -6.67 14.85
C MET A 447 -29.18 -6.65 13.32
N GLY A 448 -29.61 -5.52 12.73
CA GLY A 448 -29.66 -5.32 11.28
C GLY A 448 -28.27 -5.24 10.63
N LEU A 449 -27.24 -4.85 11.39
CA LEU A 449 -25.83 -4.88 10.98
C LEU A 449 -25.21 -6.29 11.02
N MET A 450 -25.80 -7.23 11.77
CA MET A 450 -25.36 -8.62 11.86
C MET A 450 -26.17 -9.59 10.98
N GLY A 451 -27.22 -9.13 10.30
CA GLY A 451 -28.16 -9.98 9.58
C GLY A 451 -28.60 -9.41 8.23
N SER A 452 -27.90 -9.81 7.17
CA SER A 452 -28.49 -9.97 5.83
C SER A 452 -27.69 -11.01 5.04
N ASN A 453 -27.66 -12.24 5.58
CA ASN A 453 -27.59 -13.44 4.76
C ASN A 453 -29.03 -13.98 4.65
N SER A 454 -29.69 -13.60 3.57
CA SER A 454 -30.80 -14.33 2.96
C SER A 454 -30.91 -13.93 1.51
#